data_AF-A0A4Q7VSH9-F1
#
_entry.id   AF-A0A4Q7VSH9-F1
#
_cell.length_a   1.000
_cell.length_b   1.000
_cell.length_c   1.000
_cell.angle_alpha   90.00
_cell.angle_beta   90.00
_cell.angle_gamma   90.00
#
_symmetry.space_group_name_H-M   'P 1'
#
loop_
_entity.id
_entity.type
_entity.pdbx_description
1 polymer ?
#
loop_
_entity_poly.entity_id
_entity_poly.type
_entity_poly.pdbx_seq_one_letter_code
_entity_poly.pdbx_strand_id
1 'polypeptide(L)'
;MRKTLLLLAGSCSLLAACAAPPVVAPLTESQLQSMNCRQIGRETDKLNLRVDQLRGHDALFGPDESQKQAAISAAEFRLQQLRTQSVRKLCTFG
;
A
#
# COMPACT_ATOMS: atom_id res chain seq x y z
N MET A 1 -49.79 20.02 26.94
CA MET A 1 -49.19 20.78 25.82
C MET A 1 -47.87 20.11 25.41
N ARG A 2 -47.76 19.78 24.12
CA ARG A 2 -46.63 19.35 23.25
C ARG A 2 -45.25 19.12 23.93
N LYS A 3 -44.81 17.86 24.13
CA LYS A 3 -43.95 17.02 23.26
C LYS A 3 -42.65 17.72 22.78
N THR A 4 -41.58 17.49 23.53
CA THR A 4 -40.18 17.78 23.22
C THR A 4 -39.69 16.87 22.09
N LEU A 5 -39.41 17.45 20.93
CA LEU A 5 -38.71 16.83 19.80
C LEU A 5 -37.21 17.14 19.94
N LEU A 6 -36.43 16.18 20.41
CA LEU A 6 -34.97 16.17 20.27
C LEU A 6 -34.64 15.17 19.16
N LEU A 7 -34.68 15.64 17.91
CA LEU A 7 -34.02 14.95 16.79
C LEU A 7 -32.52 15.22 16.90
N LEU A 8 -31.80 14.38 17.64
CA LEU A 8 -30.40 14.11 17.31
C LEU A 8 -30.39 13.06 16.20
N ALA A 9 -30.68 13.50 14.98
CA ALA A 9 -30.26 12.78 13.79
C ALA A 9 -28.74 12.98 13.70
N GLY A 10 -28.01 12.11 14.42
CA GLY A 10 -26.59 11.91 14.20
C GLY A 10 -26.42 11.53 12.75
N SER A 11 -26.07 12.50 11.93
CA SER A 11 -25.48 12.31 10.62
C SER A 11 -24.19 11.54 10.86
N CYS A 12 -24.33 10.21 10.93
CA CYS A 12 -23.26 9.28 10.62
C CYS A 12 -22.90 9.58 9.16
N SER A 13 -22.03 10.56 8.98
CA SER A 13 -21.19 10.69 7.81
C SER A 13 -20.40 9.40 7.75
N LEU A 14 -21.01 8.37 7.18
CA LEU A 14 -20.32 7.23 6.60
C LEU A 14 -19.45 7.87 5.52
N LEU A 15 -18.25 8.30 5.94
CA LEU A 15 -17.16 8.63 5.06
C LEU A 15 -17.06 7.41 4.15
N ALA A 16 -17.56 7.57 2.93
CA ALA A 16 -17.19 6.72 1.83
C ALA A 16 -15.68 6.78 1.81
N ALA A 17 -15.05 5.78 2.42
CA ALA A 17 -13.64 5.52 2.25
C ALA A 17 -13.51 5.18 0.77
N CYS A 18 -13.26 6.20 -0.04
CA CYS A 18 -12.91 6.04 -1.44
C CYS A 18 -11.85 4.95 -1.50
N ALA A 19 -12.07 3.97 -2.38
CA ALA A 19 -11.26 2.78 -2.55
C ALA A 19 -9.88 3.12 -3.14
N ALA A 20 -9.14 4.02 -2.49
CA ALA A 20 -7.79 4.34 -2.83
C ALA A 20 -6.93 3.10 -2.60
N PRO A 21 -6.09 2.71 -3.57
CA PRO A 21 -5.22 1.57 -3.42
C PRO A 21 -4.29 1.85 -2.24
N PRO A 22 -4.14 0.90 -1.29
CA PRO A 22 -3.29 1.12 -0.13
C PRO A 22 -1.86 1.43 -0.61
N VAL A 23 -1.39 2.63 -0.29
CA VAL A 23 -0.04 3.09 -0.60
C VAL A 23 0.93 2.36 0.32
N VAL A 24 1.94 1.74 -0.28
CA VAL A 24 2.94 0.99 0.48
C VAL A 24 3.92 1.96 1.13
N ALA A 25 3.99 1.97 2.46
CA ALA A 25 4.91 2.84 3.18
C ALA A 25 6.38 2.46 2.92
N PRO A 26 7.30 3.44 2.81
CA PRO A 26 8.74 3.21 2.83
C PRO A 26 9.19 2.41 4.05
N LEU A 27 10.23 1.59 3.87
CA LEU A 27 10.89 0.91 4.99
C LEU A 27 11.86 1.87 5.67
N THR A 28 11.88 1.84 7.01
CA THR A 28 12.93 2.52 7.78
C THR A 28 14.25 1.75 7.68
N GLU A 29 15.37 2.43 7.97
CA GLU A 29 16.68 1.78 7.99
C GLU A 29 16.72 0.63 9.01
N SER A 30 16.12 0.80 10.19
CA SER A 30 16.04 -0.26 11.21
C SER A 30 15.26 -1.48 10.73
N GLN A 31 14.16 -1.27 10.00
CA GLN A 31 13.41 -2.35 9.37
C GLN A 31 14.28 -3.09 8.35
N LEU A 32 14.93 -2.35 7.43
CA LEU A 32 15.82 -2.93 6.41
C LEU A 32 16.96 -3.74 7.03
N GLN A 33 17.59 -3.22 8.08
CA GLN A 33 18.70 -3.90 8.75
C GLN A 33 18.26 -5.18 9.47
N SER A 34 17.08 -5.17 10.09
CA SER A 34 16.52 -6.31 10.80
C SER A 34 16.07 -7.47 9.88
N MET A 35 15.84 -7.19 8.59
CA MET A 35 15.39 -8.21 7.66
C MET A 35 16.51 -9.20 7.28
N ASN A 36 16.15 -10.48 7.22
CA ASN A 36 16.98 -11.54 6.65
C ASN A 36 16.68 -11.76 5.15
N CYS A 37 17.57 -12.45 4.43
CA CYS A 37 17.44 -12.65 2.99
C CYS A 37 16.13 -13.33 2.58
N ARG A 38 15.61 -14.26 3.40
CA ARG A 38 14.32 -14.92 3.13
C ARG A 38 13.15 -13.96 3.23
N GLN A 39 13.18 -13.04 4.19
CA GLN A 39 12.18 -11.99 4.34
C GLN A 39 12.28 -10.99 3.18
N ILE A 40 13.50 -10.60 2.78
CA ILE A 40 13.73 -9.69 1.65
C ILE A 40 13.17 -10.30 0.36
N GLY A 41 13.43 -11.58 0.09
CA GLY A 41 12.90 -12.29 -1.08
C GLY A 41 11.37 -12.30 -1.12
N ARG A 42 10.73 -12.78 -0.04
CA ARG A 42 9.26 -12.82 0.04
C ARG A 42 8.60 -11.44 -0.10
N GLU A 43 9.19 -10.42 0.52
CA GLU A 43 8.63 -9.06 0.44
C GLU A 43 8.80 -8.49 -0.97
N THR A 44 9.92 -8.80 -1.63
CA THR A 44 10.17 -8.44 -3.04
C THR A 44 9.13 -9.09 -3.95
N ASP A 45 8.89 -10.40 -3.81
CA ASP A 45 7.89 -11.13 -4.61
C ASP A 45 6.48 -10.57 -4.41
N LYS A 46 6.11 -10.33 -3.16
CA LYS A 46 4.82 -9.73 -2.81
C LYS A 46 4.63 -8.36 -3.45
N LEU A 47 5.66 -7.51 -3.43
CA LEU A 47 5.60 -6.17 -4.03
C LEU A 47 5.55 -6.23 -5.56
N ASN A 48 6.29 -7.14 -6.19
CA ASN A 48 6.21 -7.34 -7.65
C ASN A 48 4.78 -7.73 -8.06
N LEU A 49 4.19 -8.73 -7.40
CA LEU A 49 2.79 -9.12 -7.64
C LEU A 49 1.83 -7.95 -7.45
N ARG A 50 2.07 -7.10 -6.45
CA ARG A 50 1.22 -5.93 -6.20
C ARG A 50 1.36 -4.88 -7.30
N VAL A 51 2.57 -4.60 -7.76
CA VAL A 51 2.82 -3.69 -8.89
C VAL A 51 2.14 -4.22 -10.16
N ASP A 52 2.26 -5.52 -10.43
CA ASP A 52 1.63 -6.14 -11.59
C ASP A 52 0.10 -6.07 -11.53
N GLN A 53 -0.49 -6.32 -10.35
CA GLN A 53 -1.92 -6.11 -10.12
C GLN A 53 -2.34 -4.66 -10.38
N LEU A 54 -1.59 -3.69 -9.84
CA LEU A 54 -1.91 -2.28 -10.02
C LEU A 54 -1.84 -1.89 -11.51
N ARG A 55 -0.84 -2.39 -12.24
CA ARG A 55 -0.68 -2.13 -13.69
C ARG A 55 -1.76 -2.80 -14.53
N GLY A 56 -2.15 -4.04 -14.21
CA GLY A 56 -3.11 -4.82 -15.00
C GLY A 56 -4.59 -4.44 -14.82
N HIS A 57 -4.93 -3.66 -13.80
CA HIS A 57 -6.30 -3.20 -13.57
C HIS A 57 -6.50 -1.78 -14.13
N ASP A 58 -6.91 -1.69 -15.39
CA ASP A 58 -7.57 -0.49 -15.96
C ASP A 58 -9.08 -0.65 -15.77
N ALA A 59 -9.54 -0.55 -14.52
CA ALA A 59 -10.95 -0.77 -14.23
C ALA A 59 -11.78 0.49 -14.53
N LEU A 60 -12.87 0.35 -15.30
CA LEU A 60 -13.89 1.38 -15.55
C LEU A 60 -14.49 1.99 -14.26
N PHE A 61 -14.35 1.29 -13.12
CA PHE A 61 -14.76 1.72 -11.79
C PHE A 61 -13.62 1.54 -10.76
N GLY A 62 -12.37 1.64 -11.21
CA GLY A 62 -11.18 1.53 -10.40
C GLY A 62 -10.80 2.84 -9.69
N PRO A 63 -9.77 2.81 -8.84
CA PRO A 63 -9.19 4.04 -8.31
C PRO A 63 -8.66 4.92 -9.44
N ASP A 64 -8.67 6.24 -9.22
CA ASP A 64 -8.13 7.19 -10.19
C ASP A 64 -6.71 6.83 -10.60
N GLU A 65 -6.36 7.05 -11.87
CA GLU A 65 -5.02 6.77 -12.41
C GLU A 65 -3.90 7.45 -11.61
N SER A 66 -4.16 8.63 -11.06
CA SER A 66 -3.19 9.33 -10.17
C SER A 66 -2.93 8.55 -8.88
N GLN A 67 -3.95 7.93 -8.30
CA GLN A 67 -3.83 7.12 -7.07
C GLN A 67 -3.15 5.79 -7.37
N LYS A 68 -3.47 5.17 -8.51
CA LYS A 68 -2.78 3.99 -9.03
C LYS A 68 -1.30 4.27 -9.24
N GLN A 69 -0.95 5.38 -9.90
CA GLN A 69 0.44 5.77 -10.13
C GLN A 69 1.18 6.08 -8.82
N ALA A 70 0.52 6.71 -7.84
CA ALA A 70 1.11 6.94 -6.52
C ALA A 70 1.41 5.61 -5.80
N ALA A 71 0.49 4.65 -5.85
CA ALA A 71 0.68 3.32 -5.26
C ALA A 71 1.79 2.52 -5.95
N ILE A 72 1.87 2.59 -7.30
CA ILE A 72 2.96 1.96 -8.07
C ILE A 72 4.30 2.57 -7.68
N SER A 73 4.41 3.91 -7.70
CA SER A 73 5.64 4.63 -7.37
C SER A 73 6.13 4.29 -5.95
N ALA A 74 5.22 4.20 -4.99
CA ALA A 74 5.55 3.84 -3.61
C ALA A 74 6.02 2.37 -3.48
N ALA A 75 5.37 1.44 -4.19
CA ALA A 75 5.78 0.04 -4.22
C ALA A 75 7.16 -0.14 -4.89
N GLU A 76 7.41 0.56 -5.99
CA GLU A 76 8.70 0.57 -6.69
C GLU A 76 9.82 1.16 -5.81
N PHE A 77 9.53 2.23 -5.07
CA PHE A 77 10.48 2.79 -4.11
C PHE A 77 10.89 1.76 -3.05
N ARG A 78 9.92 1.05 -2.46
CA ARG A 78 10.21 0.01 -1.47
C ARG A 78 10.95 -1.18 -2.07
N LEU A 79 10.62 -1.58 -3.29
CA LEU A 79 11.38 -2.60 -4.04
C LEU A 79 12.86 -2.19 -4.18
N GLN A 80 13.13 -0.92 -4.48
CA GLN A 80 14.49 -0.42 -4.58
C GLN A 80 15.23 -0.47 -3.24
N GLN A 81 14.55 -0.18 -2.12
CA GLN A 81 15.12 -0.33 -0.78
C GLN A 81 15.50 -1.79 -0.49
N LEU A 82 14.61 -2.74 -0.82
CA LEU A 82 14.84 -4.17 -0.63
C LEU A 82 15.98 -4.70 -1.52
N ARG A 83 16.05 -4.28 -2.79
CA ARG A 83 17.15 -4.63 -3.71
C ARG A 83 18.50 -4.10 -3.24
N THR A 84 18.51 -2.87 -2.75
CA THR A 84 19.73 -2.28 -2.16
C THR A 84 20.19 -3.12 -0.97
N GLN A 85 19.24 -3.51 -0.11
CA GLN A 85 19.55 -4.30 1.07
C GLN A 85 19.92 -5.75 0.74
N SER A 86 19.37 -6.35 -0.32
CA SER A 86 19.75 -7.68 -0.77
C SER A 86 21.21 -7.70 -1.24
N VAL A 87 21.64 -6.68 -1.99
CA VAL A 87 23.04 -6.54 -2.42
C VAL A 87 23.95 -6.34 -1.21
N ARG A 88 23.59 -5.45 -0.28
CA ARG A 88 24.37 -5.22 0.95
C ARG A 88 24.56 -6.48 1.79
N LYS A 89 23.54 -7.35 1.84
CA LYS A 89 23.57 -8.61 2.59
C LYS A 89 24.05 -9.81 1.77
N LEU A 90 24.46 -9.61 0.51
CA LEU A 90 24.86 -10.68 -0.41
C LEU A 90 23.81 -11.80 -0.53
N CYS A 91 22.53 -11.42 -0.50
CA CYS A 91 21.44 -12.38 -0.62
C CYS A 91 21.42 -12.97 -2.04
N THR A 92 21.40 -14.29 -2.12
CA THR A 92 21.09 -15.02 -3.35
C THR A 92 19.65 -15.49 -3.31
N PHE A 93 18.94 -15.28 -4.41
CA PHE A 93 17.57 -15.76 -4.60
C PHE A 93 17.63 -16.84 -5.67
N GLY A 94 17.03 -17.99 -5.38
CA GLY A 94 16.99 -19.16 -6.25
C GLY A 94 15.62 -19.82 -6.20
#